data_AF-A0A955X663-F1
#
_entry.id   AF-A0A955X663-F1
#
_cell.length_a   1.000
_cell.length_b   1.000
_cell.length_c   1.000
_cell.angle_alpha   90.00
_cell.angle_beta   90.00
_cell.angle_gamma   90.00
#
_symmetry.space_group_name_H-M   'P 1'
#
loop_
_entity.id
_entity.type
_entity.pdbx_description
1 polymer ?
#
loop_
_entity_poly.entity_id
_entity_poly.type
_entity_poly.pdbx_seq_one_letter_code
_entity_poly.pdbx_strand_id
1 'polypeptide(L)'
;MKKLSLAALSITAALALAAPASAAEYKCKGDSVEKSGSTQYKVRTSGSDYTIEKSGSTKGKAKKSGSKYTVEVSGSTKATIENGKIYKSGSTWATVSDAQRIYDCPDVVAATLWVLQKVGQL
;
A
#
# COMPACT_ATOMS: atom_id res chain seq x y z
N MET A 1 -6.98 9.74 71.00
CA MET A 1 -7.38 8.87 69.87
C MET A 1 -8.07 9.71 68.82
N LYS A 2 -7.47 9.86 67.63
CA LYS A 2 -8.16 10.16 66.36
C LYS A 2 -7.11 10.11 65.24
N LYS A 3 -7.08 8.96 64.56
CA LYS A 3 -6.43 8.73 63.26
C LYS A 3 -7.31 9.37 62.18
N LEU A 4 -6.73 9.76 61.04
CA LEU A 4 -7.29 10.01 59.68
C LEU A 4 -6.46 11.14 59.06
N SER A 5 -5.90 11.11 57.86
CA SER A 5 -5.80 10.10 56.80
C SER A 5 -4.68 10.57 55.85
N LEU A 6 -3.81 9.66 55.43
CA LEU A 6 -2.90 9.87 54.29
C LEU A 6 -3.73 10.01 53.01
N ALA A 7 -3.69 11.17 52.36
CA ALA A 7 -4.14 11.32 50.98
C ALA A 7 -2.93 11.12 50.07
N ALA A 8 -2.74 9.89 49.60
CA ALA A 8 -1.78 9.56 48.56
C ALA A 8 -2.29 10.08 47.22
N LEU A 9 -1.67 11.15 46.71
CA LEU A 9 -1.94 11.69 45.38
C LEU A 9 -1.30 10.77 44.33
N SER A 10 -2.08 9.88 43.74
CA SER A 10 -1.65 9.02 42.64
C SER A 10 -1.59 9.81 41.34
N ILE A 11 -0.40 10.29 40.95
CA ILE A 11 -0.17 10.87 39.62
C ILE A 11 -0.08 9.71 38.62
N THR A 12 -1.18 9.44 37.92
CA THR A 12 -1.19 8.50 36.80
C THR A 12 -0.67 9.23 35.56
N ALA A 13 0.61 9.05 35.25
CA ALA A 13 1.19 9.50 33.99
C ALA A 13 0.61 8.65 32.84
N ALA A 14 -0.36 9.20 32.11
CA ALA A 14 -0.86 8.61 30.87
C ALA A 14 0.25 8.67 29.81
N LEU A 15 0.96 7.55 29.64
CA LEU A 15 1.88 7.34 28.53
C LEU A 15 1.04 7.25 27.24
N ALA A 16 0.81 8.38 26.60
CA ALA A 16 0.26 8.41 25.25
C ALA A 16 1.28 7.76 24.31
N LEU A 17 1.05 6.49 23.97
CA LEU A 17 1.72 5.83 22.85
C LEU A 17 1.28 6.53 21.57
N ALA A 18 1.98 7.62 21.21
CA ALA A 18 1.94 8.16 19.86
C ALA A 18 2.52 7.09 18.94
N ALA A 19 1.65 6.28 18.34
CA ALA A 19 2.03 5.44 17.22
C ALA A 19 2.66 6.38 16.16
N PRO A 20 3.87 6.11 15.67
CA PRO A 20 4.43 6.92 14.59
C PRO A 20 3.45 6.85 13.43
N ALA A 21 2.97 8.01 12.98
CA ALA A 21 2.26 8.09 11.72
C ALA A 21 3.26 7.66 10.65
N SER A 22 3.23 6.38 10.28
CA SER A 22 4.08 5.85 9.22
C SER A 22 3.69 6.54 7.93
N ALA A 23 4.49 7.51 7.52
CA ALA A 23 4.41 8.06 6.18
C ALA A 23 4.65 6.91 5.18
N ALA A 24 3.91 6.92 4.07
CA ALA A 24 4.12 5.94 3.01
C ALA A 24 5.60 5.94 2.59
N GLU A 25 6.20 4.75 2.48
CA GLU A 25 7.61 4.60 2.10
C GLU A 25 7.86 5.04 0.66
N TYR A 26 6.85 4.88 -0.19
CA TYR A 26 6.91 5.19 -1.61
C TYR A 26 5.88 6.24 -1.96
N LYS A 27 6.22 7.13 -2.90
CA LYS A 27 5.33 8.19 -3.38
C LYS A 27 5.31 8.25 -4.90
N CYS A 28 4.13 8.35 -5.48
CA CYS A 28 3.98 8.62 -6.91
C CYS A 28 4.19 10.10 -7.22
N LYS A 29 5.03 10.39 -8.21
CA LYS A 29 5.28 11.73 -8.76
C LYS A 29 5.36 11.65 -10.28
N GLY A 30 4.30 12.09 -10.96
CA GLY A 30 4.18 11.92 -12.41
C GLY A 30 4.16 10.43 -12.78
N ASP A 31 5.07 10.02 -13.67
CA ASP A 31 5.24 8.62 -14.07
C ASP A 31 6.25 7.84 -13.22
N SER A 32 6.75 8.43 -12.13
CA SER A 32 7.75 7.81 -11.23
C SER A 32 7.14 7.42 -9.89
N VAL A 33 7.62 6.31 -9.33
CA VAL A 33 7.42 5.93 -7.93
C VAL A 33 8.75 6.14 -7.21
N GLU A 34 8.81 7.08 -6.28
CA GLU A 34 10.01 7.51 -5.59
C GLU A 34 10.06 6.95 -4.17
N LYS A 35 11.26 6.62 -3.69
CA LYS A 35 11.57 6.35 -2.28
C LYS A 35 12.74 7.22 -1.87
N SER A 36 12.57 8.00 -0.80
CA SER A 36 13.59 8.95 -0.30
C SER A 36 14.18 9.86 -1.40
N GLY A 37 13.34 10.32 -2.33
CA GLY A 37 13.76 11.20 -3.43
C GLY A 37 14.41 10.52 -4.64
N SER A 38 14.57 9.19 -4.62
CA SER A 38 15.10 8.42 -5.75
C SER A 38 13.99 7.63 -6.45
N THR A 39 13.92 7.71 -7.79
CA THR A 39 12.98 6.89 -8.58
C THR A 39 13.33 5.40 -8.46
N GLN A 40 12.38 4.61 -7.99
CA GLN A 40 12.49 3.15 -7.85
C GLN A 40 11.81 2.42 -9.01
N TYR A 41 10.65 2.91 -9.43
CA TYR A 41 9.83 2.31 -10.49
C TYR A 41 9.28 3.40 -11.40
N LYS A 42 8.95 3.03 -12.64
CA LYS A 42 8.13 3.85 -13.53
C LYS A 42 6.76 3.23 -13.72
N VAL A 43 5.73 4.08 -13.83
CA VAL A 43 4.36 3.72 -14.12
C VAL A 43 4.04 4.22 -15.52
N ARG A 44 3.89 3.30 -16.48
CA ARG A 44 3.41 3.62 -17.83
C ARG A 44 1.92 3.40 -17.89
N THR A 45 1.21 4.33 -18.50
CA THR A 45 -0.24 4.24 -18.70
C THR A 45 -0.53 4.06 -20.18
N SER A 46 -1.38 3.10 -20.53
CA SER A 46 -1.86 2.87 -21.89
C SER A 46 -3.37 2.70 -21.87
N GLY A 47 -4.10 3.75 -22.23
CA GLY A 47 -5.55 3.79 -22.02
C GLY A 47 -5.87 3.72 -20.52
N SER A 48 -6.60 2.67 -20.11
CA SER A 48 -6.91 2.43 -18.69
C SER A 48 -5.94 1.49 -17.98
N ASP A 49 -4.98 0.92 -18.71
CA ASP A 49 -4.04 -0.08 -18.18
C ASP A 49 -2.76 0.58 -17.65
N TYR A 50 -2.18 -0.03 -16.62
CA TYR A 50 -0.94 0.42 -15.99
C TYR A 50 0.14 -0.64 -16.14
N THR A 51 1.36 -0.23 -16.45
CA THR A 51 2.54 -1.10 -16.49
C THR A 51 3.59 -0.56 -15.53
N ILE A 52 4.07 -1.42 -14.64
CA ILE A 52 5.14 -1.11 -13.70
C ILE A 52 6.47 -1.56 -14.30
N GLU A 53 7.42 -0.65 -14.42
CA GLU A 53 8.76 -0.91 -14.95
C GLU A 53 9.83 -0.64 -13.89
N LYS A 54 10.91 -1.42 -13.91
CA LYS A 54 12.13 -1.17 -13.14
C LYS A 54 13.32 -1.32 -14.06
N SER A 55 14.14 -0.28 -14.17
CA SER A 55 15.33 -0.25 -15.04
C SER A 55 15.05 -0.67 -16.50
N GLY A 56 13.91 -0.25 -17.05
CA GLY A 56 13.49 -0.55 -18.42
C GLY A 56 12.79 -1.91 -18.62
N SER A 57 12.71 -2.76 -17.60
CA SER A 57 12.03 -4.04 -17.67
C SER A 57 10.66 -4.00 -17.02
N THR A 58 9.63 -4.55 -17.69
CA THR A 58 8.30 -4.71 -17.12
C THR A 58 8.32 -5.70 -15.95
N LYS A 59 7.76 -5.29 -14.81
CA LYS A 59 7.58 -6.12 -13.60
C LYS A 59 6.17 -6.67 -13.48
N GLY A 60 5.20 -5.94 -13.99
CA GLY A 60 3.82 -6.40 -14.08
C GLY A 60 2.91 -5.33 -14.64
N LYS A 61 1.65 -5.72 -14.85
CA LYS A 61 0.63 -4.86 -15.45
C LYS A 61 -0.66 -4.97 -14.65
N ALA A 62 -1.40 -3.87 -14.54
CA ALA A 62 -2.80 -3.91 -14.18
C ALA A 62 -3.64 -3.62 -15.43
N LYS A 63 -4.46 -4.58 -15.83
CA LYS A 63 -5.35 -4.47 -16.98
C LYS A 63 -6.79 -4.25 -16.54
N LYS A 64 -7.45 -3.24 -17.11
CA LYS A 64 -8.87 -2.96 -16.88
C LYS A 64 -9.72 -4.04 -17.53
N SER A 65 -10.69 -4.60 -16.81
CA SER A 65 -11.71 -5.50 -17.35
C SER A 65 -13.05 -5.19 -16.70
N GLY A 66 -13.91 -4.44 -17.40
CA GLY A 66 -15.15 -3.92 -16.83
C GLY A 66 -14.87 -2.96 -15.65
N SER A 67 -15.47 -3.24 -14.48
CA SER A 67 -15.29 -2.47 -13.25
C SER A 67 -14.03 -2.82 -12.45
N LYS A 68 -13.33 -3.90 -12.80
CA LYS A 68 -12.19 -4.43 -12.05
C LYS A 68 -10.87 -4.29 -12.81
N TYR A 69 -9.78 -4.51 -12.09
CA TYR A 69 -8.43 -4.61 -12.63
C TYR A 69 -7.83 -5.98 -12.34
N THR A 70 -7.14 -6.55 -13.31
CA THR A 70 -6.37 -7.79 -13.13
C THR A 70 -4.90 -7.47 -13.10
N VAL A 71 -4.19 -7.87 -12.03
CA VAL A 71 -2.74 -7.73 -11.94
C VAL A 71 -2.08 -8.95 -12.56
N GLU A 72 -1.29 -8.74 -13.61
CA GLU A 72 -0.60 -9.77 -14.39
C GLU A 72 0.92 -9.67 -14.24
N VAL A 73 1.56 -10.83 -14.16
CA VAL A 73 3.02 -11.00 -14.24
C VAL A 73 3.30 -12.06 -15.30
N SER A 74 4.07 -11.69 -16.32
CA SER A 74 4.40 -12.58 -17.45
C SER A 74 3.16 -13.27 -18.06
N GLY A 75 2.06 -12.52 -18.22
CA GLY A 75 0.80 -13.03 -18.78
C GLY A 75 -0.06 -13.85 -17.81
N SER A 76 0.41 -14.13 -16.60
CA SER A 76 -0.36 -14.84 -15.57
C SER A 76 -1.01 -13.87 -14.60
N THR A 77 -2.31 -14.04 -14.38
CA THR A 77 -3.05 -13.30 -13.35
C THR A 77 -2.55 -13.68 -11.95
N LYS A 78 -2.22 -12.68 -11.14
CA LYS A 78 -1.77 -12.84 -9.75
C LYS A 78 -2.79 -12.34 -8.73
N ALA A 79 -3.55 -11.31 -9.09
CA ALA A 79 -4.61 -10.77 -8.24
C ALA A 79 -5.68 -10.06 -9.07
N THR A 80 -6.83 -9.81 -8.46
CA THR A 80 -7.89 -8.94 -8.99
C THR A 80 -8.11 -7.79 -8.01
N ILE A 81 -8.25 -6.56 -8.50
CA ILE A 81 -8.56 -5.37 -7.72
C ILE A 81 -9.99 -4.95 -8.07
N GLU A 82 -10.86 -4.91 -7.08
CA GLU A 82 -12.28 -4.58 -7.26
C GLU A 82 -12.85 -4.02 -5.95
N ASN A 83 -13.67 -2.97 -6.04
CA ASN A 83 -14.39 -2.39 -4.89
C ASN A 83 -13.47 -2.08 -3.68
N GLY A 84 -12.30 -1.48 -3.93
CA GLY A 84 -11.34 -1.13 -2.89
C GLY A 84 -10.62 -2.32 -2.24
N LYS A 85 -10.75 -3.53 -2.80
CA LYS A 85 -10.16 -4.77 -2.29
C LYS A 85 -9.24 -5.42 -3.33
N ILE A 86 -8.26 -6.15 -2.83
CA ILE A 86 -7.33 -6.96 -3.60
C ILE A 86 -7.67 -8.42 -3.31
N TYR A 87 -8.02 -9.19 -4.34
CA TYR A 87 -8.42 -10.59 -4.25
C TYR A 87 -7.34 -11.50 -4.82
N LYS A 88 -7.12 -12.64 -4.15
CA LYS A 88 -6.27 -13.73 -4.63
C LYS A 88 -7.03 -15.04 -4.48
N SER A 89 -7.14 -15.80 -5.57
CA SER A 89 -7.85 -17.09 -5.59
C SER A 89 -9.29 -17.03 -5.03
N GLY A 90 -10.01 -15.94 -5.32
CA GLY A 90 -11.40 -15.74 -4.88
C GLY A 90 -11.57 -15.16 -3.47
N SER A 91 -10.52 -15.08 -2.66
CA SER A 91 -10.57 -14.53 -1.30
C SER A 91 -9.96 -13.14 -1.23
N THR A 92 -10.45 -12.30 -0.31
CA THR A 92 -9.83 -11.00 -0.04
C THR A 92 -8.45 -11.22 0.55
N TRP A 93 -7.43 -10.65 -0.09
CA TRP A 93 -6.03 -10.71 0.31
C TRP A 93 -5.61 -9.47 1.11
N ALA A 94 -6.05 -8.29 0.68
CA ALA A 94 -5.82 -7.00 1.33
C ALA A 94 -6.83 -5.96 0.83
N THR A 95 -6.80 -4.76 1.41
CA THR A 95 -7.51 -3.60 0.86
C THR A 95 -6.58 -2.71 0.04
N VAL A 96 -7.16 -1.90 -0.84
CA VAL A 96 -6.42 -0.84 -1.55
C VAL A 96 -5.82 0.15 -0.56
N SER A 97 -6.53 0.47 0.54
CA SER A 97 -6.01 1.35 1.58
C SER A 97 -4.79 0.77 2.30
N ASP A 98 -4.71 -0.56 2.49
CA ASP A 98 -3.50 -1.20 3.03
C ASP A 98 -2.31 -1.02 2.08
N ALA A 99 -2.55 -1.08 0.77
CA ALA A 99 -1.52 -0.79 -0.23
C ALA A 99 -1.09 0.69 -0.21
N GLN A 100 -2.04 1.61 -0.07
CA GLN A 100 -1.77 3.05 -0.05
C GLN A 100 -0.97 3.52 1.17
N ARG A 101 -1.07 2.80 2.30
CA ARG A 101 -0.19 3.05 3.46
C ARG A 101 1.29 2.82 3.17
N ILE A 102 1.61 2.00 2.16
CA ILE A 102 3.00 1.72 1.75
C ILE A 102 3.36 2.57 0.53
N TYR A 103 2.42 2.69 -0.41
CA TYR A 103 2.56 3.39 -1.68
C TYR A 103 1.57 4.55 -1.76
N ASP A 104 2.00 5.77 -1.47
CA ASP A 104 1.22 7.00 -1.68
C ASP A 104 1.07 7.28 -3.18
N CYS A 105 0.14 6.54 -3.77
CA CYS A 105 -0.12 6.42 -5.19
C CYS A 105 -1.63 6.25 -5.44
N PRO A 106 -2.12 6.54 -6.66
CA PRO A 106 -3.49 6.23 -7.04
C PRO A 106 -3.84 4.76 -6.79
N ASP A 107 -5.09 4.51 -6.40
CA ASP A 107 -5.62 3.21 -5.93
C ASP A 107 -5.07 1.99 -6.68
N VAL A 108 -5.29 1.94 -7.99
CA VAL A 108 -4.90 0.79 -8.83
C VAL A 108 -3.38 0.64 -8.89
N VAL A 109 -2.65 1.75 -8.94
CA VAL A 109 -1.17 1.74 -8.99
C VAL A 109 -0.61 1.25 -7.66
N ALA A 110 -1.10 1.77 -6.53
CA ALA A 110 -0.72 1.34 -5.19
C ALA A 110 -0.98 -0.15 -4.99
N ALA A 111 -2.20 -0.61 -5.32
CA ALA A 111 -2.58 -2.02 -5.22
C ALA A 111 -1.73 -2.93 -6.13
N THR A 112 -1.41 -2.47 -7.34
CA THR A 112 -0.54 -3.22 -8.27
C THR A 112 0.87 -3.37 -7.71
N LEU A 113 1.49 -2.27 -7.25
CA LEU A 113 2.81 -2.29 -6.62
C LEU A 113 2.81 -3.24 -5.41
N TRP A 114 1.81 -3.14 -4.55
CA TRP A 114 1.67 -4.04 -3.40
C TRP A 114 1.60 -5.52 -3.81
N VAL A 115 0.79 -5.87 -4.82
CA VAL A 115 0.71 -7.25 -5.33
C VAL A 115 2.07 -7.71 -5.86
N LEU A 116 2.74 -6.89 -6.66
CA LEU A 116 4.07 -7.21 -7.22
C LEU A 116 5.12 -7.41 -6.13
N GLN A 117 5.09 -6.61 -5.06
CA GLN A 117 5.94 -6.82 -3.90
C GLN A 117 5.66 -8.17 -3.24
N LYS A 118 4.39 -8.51 -3.00
CA LYS A 118 3.99 -9.77 -2.36
C LYS A 118 4.30 -11.01 -3.19
N VAL A 119 4.37 -10.90 -4.51
CA VAL A 119 4.78 -12.00 -5.40
C VAL A 119 6.26 -11.96 -5.79
N GLY A 120 7.07 -11.09 -5.16
CA GLY A 120 8.52 -11.04 -5.35
C GLY A 120 8.96 -10.54 -6.72
N GLN A 121 8.24 -9.58 -7.31
CA GLN A 121 8.52 -9.05 -8.65
C GLN A 121 9.07 -7.61 -8.68
N LEU A 122 9.20 -6.95 -7.52
CA LEU A 122 9.73 -5.59 -7.41
C LEU A 122 11.22 -5.52 -7.05
#